data_AF-A0A917GH81-F1
#
_entry.id   AF-A0A917GH81-F1
#
_cell.length_a   1.000
_cell.length_b   1.000
_cell.length_c   1.000
_cell.angle_alpha   90.00
_cell.angle_beta   90.00
_cell.angle_gamma   90.00
#
_symmetry.space_group_name_H-M   'P 1'
#
loop_
_entity.id
_entity.type
_entity.pdbx_description
1 polymer ?
#
loop_
_entity_poly.entity_id
_entity_poly.type
_entity_poly.pdbx_seq_one_letter_code
_entity_poly.pdbx_strand_id
1 'polypeptide(L)'
;MPSLISRVTPSALYWFGTGCLLFTVLAFVVAFVGGNSGGAGTAMTVFVVGLVTAAVAASVTAVVALAGMIAFSSARIRFLVLLGLSVLFHPLLWLWLLASVA
;
A
#
# COMPACT_ATOMS: atom_id res chain seq x y z
N MET A 1 -26.44 15.53 12.97
CA MET A 1 -25.78 14.39 12.31
C MET A 1 -24.47 14.13 13.03
N PRO A 2 -24.30 13.00 13.76
CA PRO A 2 -23.01 12.70 14.35
C PRO A 2 -21.99 12.51 13.22
N SER A 3 -20.86 13.20 13.29
CA SER A 3 -19.80 13.09 12.28
C SER A 3 -19.29 11.65 12.21
N LEU A 4 -19.08 11.13 11.00
CA LEU A 4 -18.55 9.77 10.75
C LEU A 4 -17.24 9.50 11.52
N ILE A 5 -16.47 10.56 11.79
CA ILE A 5 -15.25 10.56 12.62
C ILE A 5 -15.50 10.05 14.04
N SER A 6 -16.69 10.25 14.62
CA SER A 6 -17.01 9.81 15.99
C SER A 6 -17.06 8.28 16.15
N ARG A 7 -17.11 7.50 15.07
CA ARG A 7 -17.24 6.03 15.11
C ARG A 7 -15.95 5.28 14.76
N VAL A 8 -14.94 5.96 14.25
CA VAL A 8 -13.70 5.31 13.82
C VAL A 8 -12.68 5.33 14.95
N THR A 9 -12.37 4.16 15.51
CA THR A 9 -11.31 4.05 16.51
C THR A 9 -9.93 4.07 15.84
N PRO A 10 -8.89 4.60 16.51
CA PRO A 10 -7.53 4.62 15.97
C PRO A 10 -7.03 3.22 15.61
N SER A 11 -7.41 2.21 16.40
CA SER A 11 -7.05 0.80 16.14
C SER A 11 -7.68 0.28 14.85
N ALA A 12 -8.96 0.55 14.60
CA ALA A 12 -9.63 0.09 13.39
C ALA A 12 -9.00 0.72 12.13
N LEU A 13 -8.71 2.02 12.18
CA LEU A 13 -8.06 2.72 11.07
C LEU A 13 -6.64 2.22 10.82
N TYR A 14 -5.87 1.95 11.88
CA TYR A 14 -4.53 1.39 11.77
C TYR A 14 -4.52 -0.02 11.17
N TRP A 15 -5.43 -0.90 11.62
CA TRP A 15 -5.54 -2.25 11.08
C TRP A 15 -6.03 -2.26 9.63
N PHE A 16 -6.93 -1.35 9.26
CA PHE A 16 -7.33 -1.16 7.87
C PHE A 16 -6.13 -0.80 6.98
N GLY A 17 -5.33 0.21 7.38
CA GLY A 17 -4.12 0.58 6.65
C GLY A 17 -3.08 -0.55 6.61
N THR A 18 -2.91 -1.29 7.71
CA THR A 18 -2.01 -2.47 7.74
C THR A 18 -2.49 -3.56 6.78
N GLY A 19 -3.80 -3.79 6.69
CA GLY A 19 -4.40 -4.72 5.73
C GLY A 19 -4.15 -4.31 4.28
N CYS A 20 -4.29 -3.02 3.96
CA CYS A 20 -3.95 -2.49 2.64
C CYS A 20 -2.45 -2.67 2.33
N LEU A 21 -1.56 -2.44 3.30
CA LEU A 21 -0.12 -2.66 3.12
C LEU A 21 0.21 -4.12 2.83
N LEU A 22 -0.39 -5.06 3.57
CA LEU A 22 -0.23 -6.49 3.32
C LEU A 22 -0.76 -6.86 1.93
N PHE A 23 -1.89 -6.29 1.52
CA PHE A 23 -2.46 -6.49 0.20
C PHE A 23 -1.54 -5.95 -0.91
N THR A 24 -0.85 -4.82 -0.71
CA THR A 24 0.20 -4.35 -1.63
C THR A 24 1.26 -5.40 -1.85
N VAL A 25 1.82 -5.96 -0.78
CA VAL A 25 2.89 -6.96 -0.86
C VAL A 25 2.39 -8.22 -1.57
N LEU A 26 1.20 -8.72 -1.22
CA LEU A 26 0.61 -9.89 -1.85
C LEU A 26 0.32 -9.66 -3.33
N ALA A 27 -0.29 -8.53 -3.68
CA ALA A 27 -0.59 -8.18 -5.07
C ALA A 27 0.70 -8.12 -5.91
N PHE A 28 1.76 -7.51 -5.37
CA PHE A 28 3.06 -7.43 -6.05
C PHE A 28 3.70 -8.82 -6.23
N VAL A 29 3.72 -9.65 -5.20
CA VAL A 29 4.28 -11.02 -5.28
C VAL A 29 3.50 -11.87 -6.29
N VAL A 30 2.16 -11.81 -6.27
CA VAL A 30 1.31 -12.52 -7.23
C VAL A 30 1.56 -12.01 -8.65
N ALA A 31 1.69 -10.69 -8.84
CA ALA A 31 2.02 -10.10 -10.14
C ALA A 31 3.36 -10.62 -10.68
N PHE A 32 4.37 -10.68 -9.81
CA PHE A 32 5.71 -11.11 -10.16
C PHE A 32 5.76 -12.62 -10.48
N VAL A 33 5.21 -13.46 -9.61
CA VAL A 33 5.18 -14.93 -9.82
C VAL A 33 4.31 -15.28 -11.04
N GLY A 34 3.11 -14.71 -11.11
CA GLY A 34 2.18 -14.93 -12.22
C GLY A 34 2.77 -14.45 -13.55
N GLY A 35 3.45 -13.30 -13.55
CA GLY A 35 4.18 -12.77 -14.70
C GLY A 35 5.30 -13.71 -15.17
N ASN A 36 6.03 -14.35 -14.27
CA ASN A 36 7.13 -15.25 -14.63
C ASN A 36 6.67 -16.66 -15.07
N SER A 37 5.43 -17.05 -14.77
CA SER A 37 4.89 -18.40 -15.07
C SER A 37 4.08 -18.51 -16.37
N GLY A 38 3.76 -17.38 -17.02
CA GLY A 38 2.86 -17.33 -18.18
C GLY A 38 3.55 -17.10 -19.52
N GLY A 39 2.82 -17.31 -20.63
CA GLY A 39 3.27 -16.86 -21.96
C GLY A 39 3.39 -15.33 -22.03
N ALA A 40 4.27 -14.81 -22.90
CA ALA A 40 4.71 -13.40 -22.90
C ALA A 40 3.59 -12.34 -22.82
N GLY A 41 2.47 -12.54 -23.52
CA GLY A 41 1.33 -11.62 -23.47
C GLY A 41 0.58 -11.64 -22.14
N THR A 42 0.25 -12.83 -21.63
CA THR A 42 -0.46 -13.01 -20.35
C THR A 42 0.42 -12.59 -19.17
N ALA A 43 1.72 -12.86 -19.25
CA ALA A 43 2.72 -12.46 -18.28
C ALA A 43 2.73 -10.93 -18.05
N MET A 44 2.75 -10.17 -19.13
CA MET A 44 2.80 -8.70 -19.06
C MET A 44 1.51 -8.12 -18.50
N THR A 45 0.35 -8.64 -18.89
CA THR A 45 -0.94 -8.17 -18.34
C THR A 45 -1.04 -8.43 -16.83
N VAL A 46 -0.67 -9.63 -16.37
CA VAL A 46 -0.70 -10.00 -14.95
C VAL A 46 0.25 -9.11 -14.14
N PHE A 47 1.46 -8.87 -14.66
CA PHE A 47 2.41 -7.98 -14.03
C PHE A 47 1.88 -6.55 -13.91
N VAL A 48 1.36 -5.96 -14.99
CA VAL A 48 0.84 -4.58 -15.00
C VAL A 48 -0.35 -4.43 -14.07
N VAL A 49 -1.33 -5.33 -14.13
CA VAL A 49 -2.52 -5.26 -13.28
C VAL A 49 -2.12 -5.35 -11.81
N GLY A 50 -1.32 -6.34 -11.43
CA GLY A 50 -0.93 -6.51 -10.04
C GLY A 50 -0.03 -5.38 -9.52
N LEU A 51 0.81 -4.80 -10.38
CA LEU A 51 1.59 -3.60 -10.08
C LEU A 51 0.69 -2.39 -9.79
N VAL A 52 -0.30 -2.13 -10.65
CA VAL A 52 -1.27 -1.04 -10.47
C VAL A 52 -2.06 -1.26 -9.18
N THR A 53 -2.55 -2.48 -8.94
CA THR A 53 -3.27 -2.83 -7.71
C THR A 53 -2.41 -2.61 -6.47
N ALA A 54 -1.14 -3.02 -6.49
CA ALA A 54 -0.20 -2.81 -5.40
C ALA A 54 0.04 -1.31 -5.15
N ALA A 55 0.20 -0.51 -6.22
CA ALA A 55 0.41 0.93 -6.14
C ALA A 55 -0.80 1.65 -5.51
N VAL A 56 -2.01 1.27 -5.92
CA VAL A 56 -3.26 1.81 -5.35
C VAL A 56 -3.36 1.47 -3.86
N ALA A 57 -3.12 0.21 -3.49
CA ALA A 57 -3.18 -0.21 -2.08
C ALA A 57 -2.12 0.49 -1.20
N ALA A 58 -0.92 0.73 -1.74
CA ALA A 58 0.14 1.46 -1.04
C ALA A 58 -0.26 2.94 -0.85
N SER A 59 -0.84 3.55 -1.88
CA SER A 59 -1.35 4.92 -1.84
C SER A 59 -2.47 5.08 -0.82
N VAL A 60 -3.42 4.14 -0.79
CA VAL A 60 -4.51 4.12 0.21
C VAL A 60 -3.92 4.01 1.62
N THR A 61 -2.92 3.14 1.82
CA THR A 61 -2.23 3.01 3.12
C THR A 61 -1.59 4.33 3.55
N ALA A 62 -0.91 5.02 2.61
CA ALA A 62 -0.28 6.31 2.89
C ALA A 62 -1.31 7.37 3.30
N VAL A 63 -2.44 7.46 2.58
CA VAL A 63 -3.54 8.38 2.89
C VAL A 63 -4.15 8.07 4.26
N VAL A 64 -4.40 6.80 4.56
CA VAL A 64 -4.92 6.35 5.87
C VAL A 64 -3.94 6.69 6.98
N ALA A 65 -2.64 6.49 6.76
CA ALA A 65 -1.62 6.83 7.74
C ALA A 65 -1.55 8.35 8.00
N LEU A 66 -1.58 9.17 6.95
CA LEU A 66 -1.65 10.64 7.06
C LEU A 66 -2.89 11.09 7.83
N ALA A 67 -4.06 10.55 7.48
CA ALA A 67 -5.31 10.85 8.18
C ALA A 67 -5.24 10.47 9.67
N GLY A 68 -4.69 9.28 9.98
CA GLY A 68 -4.51 8.81 11.35
C GLY A 68 -3.55 9.67 12.18
N MET A 69 -2.44 10.14 11.58
CA MET A 69 -1.49 11.03 12.25
C MET A 69 -2.06 12.40 12.60
N ILE A 70 -2.95 12.92 11.75
CA ILE A 70 -3.62 14.22 11.95
C ILE A 70 -4.74 14.07 12.98
N ALA A 71 -5.53 13.01 12.88
CA ALA A 71 -6.70 12.80 13.73
C ALA A 71 -6.38 12.30 15.15
N PHE A 72 -5.29 11.53 15.35
CA PHE A 72 -4.99 10.87 16.62
C PHE A 72 -3.58 11.17 17.14
N SER A 73 -3.45 12.20 17.98
CA SER A 73 -2.15 12.59 18.57
C SER A 73 -1.50 11.46 19.39
N SER A 74 -2.28 10.74 20.19
CA SER A 74 -1.80 9.64 21.05
C SER A 74 -1.29 8.43 20.25
N ALA A 75 -1.76 8.21 19.03
CA ALA A 75 -1.35 7.09 18.17
C ALA A 75 -0.41 7.51 17.03
N ARG A 76 0.05 8.76 17.01
CA ARG A 76 0.81 9.35 15.90
C ARG A 76 2.03 8.53 15.48
N ILE A 77 2.79 8.00 16.45
CA ILE A 77 3.99 7.17 16.15
C ILE A 77 3.61 5.92 15.35
N ARG A 78 2.49 5.26 15.67
CA ARG A 78 2.05 4.05 14.96
C ARG A 78 1.73 4.37 13.50
N PHE A 79 1.04 5.49 13.27
CA PHE A 79 0.72 5.94 11.92
C PHE A 79 1.94 6.49 11.16
N LEU A 80 2.93 7.09 11.83
CA LEU A 80 4.22 7.45 11.22
C LEU A 80 4.97 6.21 10.70
N VAL A 81 5.03 5.15 11.52
CA VAL A 81 5.63 3.88 11.10
C VAL A 81 4.88 3.31 9.90
N LEU A 82 3.54 3.31 9.93
CA LEU A 82 2.73 2.82 8.83
C LEU A 82 2.96 3.62 7.53
N LEU A 83 3.09 4.95 7.62
CA LEU A 83 3.42 5.81 6.49
C LEU A 83 4.82 5.51 5.95
N GLY A 84 5.80 5.37 6.83
CA GLY A 84 7.17 5.00 6.43
C GLY A 84 7.20 3.68 5.69
N LEU A 85 6.48 2.67 6.19
CA LEU A 85 6.34 1.37 5.52
C LEU A 85 5.60 1.49 4.18
N SER A 86 4.53 2.28 4.07
CA SER A 86 3.81 2.43 2.81
C SER A 86 4.67 3.07 1.71
N VAL A 87 5.55 4.00 2.09
CA VAL A 87 6.53 4.60 1.18
C VAL A 87 7.62 3.60 0.81
N LEU A 88 8.17 2.90 1.79
CA LEU A 88 9.24 1.90 1.55
C LEU A 88 8.77 0.76 0.64
N PHE A 89 7.53 0.29 0.81
CA PHE A 89 6.93 -0.76 -0.02
C PHE A 89 6.20 -0.21 -1.25
N HIS A 90 6.34 1.07 -1.57
CA HIS A 90 5.63 1.63 -2.72
C HIS A 90 6.25 1.11 -4.03
N PRO A 91 5.50 0.40 -4.89
CA PRO A 91 6.07 -0.25 -6.07
C PRO A 91 6.69 0.73 -7.06
N LEU A 92 6.19 1.97 -7.12
CA LEU A 92 6.78 3.04 -7.94
C LEU A 92 8.20 3.41 -7.51
N LEU A 93 8.50 3.37 -6.21
CA LEU A 93 9.83 3.66 -5.68
C LEU A 93 10.82 2.57 -6.09
N TRP A 94 10.36 1.32 -6.11
CA TRP A 94 11.14 0.17 -6.57
C TRP A 94 11.40 0.20 -8.07
N LEU A 95 10.39 0.57 -8.88
CA LEU A 95 10.58 0.78 -10.32
C LEU A 95 11.58 1.89 -10.61
N TRP A 96 11.49 3.00 -9.87
CA TRP A 96 12.43 4.10 -10.01
C TRP A 96 13.86 3.68 -9.65
N LEU A 97 14.04 2.96 -8.53
CA LEU A 97 15.33 2.38 -8.16
C LEU A 97 15.88 1.48 -9.26
N LEU A 98 15.10 0.51 -9.75
CA LEU A 98 15.51 -0.38 -10.83
C LEU A 98 15.87 0.38 -12.12
N ALA A 99 15.12 1.43 -12.46
CA ALA A 99 15.40 2.28 -13.62
C ALA A 99 16.66 3.14 -13.44
N SER A 100 17.07 3.45 -12.20
CA SER A 100 18.25 4.27 -11.92
C SER A 100 19.58 3.51 -11.95
N VAL A 101 19.54 2.18 -11.89
CA VAL A 101 20.73 1.30 -11.97
C VAL A 101 20.89 0.63 -13.35
N ALA A 102 19.92 0.81 -14.24
CA ALA A 102 19.94 0.33 -15.62
C ALA A 102 20.58 1.35 -16.57
#